data_AF-A0A1H8W2L6-F1
#
_entry.id   AF-A0A1H8W2L6-F1
#
_cell.length_a   1.000
_cell.length_b   1.000
_cell.length_c   1.000
_cell.angle_alpha   90.00
_cell.angle_beta   90.00
_cell.angle_gamma   90.00
#
_symmetry.space_group_name_H-M   'P 1'
#
loop_
_entity.id
_entity.type
_entity.pdbx_description
1 polymer ?
#
loop_
_entity_poly.entity_id
_entity_poly.type
_entity_poly.pdbx_seq_one_letter_code
_entity_poly.pdbx_strand_id
1 'polypeptide(L)' 'METEVIRERLQEYIRFAEDKKVRAIYTMVESEIKMDIDLWEDEDFLNEINARVDDYESGKVQGISWEEVKKRARNHRS' A
#
# COMPACT_ATOMS: atom_id res chain seq x y z
N MET A 1 -1.34 -33.44 -5.74
CA MET A 1 -2.34 -32.58 -5.09
C MET A 1 -2.27 -31.25 -5.80
N GLU A 2 -3.39 -30.78 -6.34
CA GLU A 2 -3.43 -29.53 -7.09
C GLU A 2 -3.04 -28.34 -6.20
N THR A 3 -2.30 -27.38 -6.75
CA THR A 3 -1.82 -26.20 -6.01
C THR A 3 -2.96 -25.38 -5.41
N GLU A 4 -4.12 -25.38 -6.05
CA GLU A 4 -5.35 -24.75 -5.53
C GLU A 4 -5.77 -25.35 -4.18
N VAL A 5 -5.78 -26.68 -4.08
CA VAL A 5 -6.12 -27.41 -2.85
C VAL A 5 -5.10 -27.13 -1.74
N ILE A 6 -3.81 -26.97 -2.09
CA ILE A 6 -2.77 -26.58 -1.13
C ILE A 6 -3.03 -25.18 -0.58
N ARG A 7 -3.39 -24.23 -1.47
CA ARG A 7 -3.65 -22.84 -1.11
C ARG A 7 -4.85 -22.71 -0.17
N GLU A 8 -5.95 -23.38 -0.47
CA GLU A 8 -7.15 -23.37 0.37
C GLU A 8 -6.86 -23.91 1.78
N ARG A 9 -6.12 -25.02 1.87
CA ARG A 9 -5.74 -25.62 3.16
C ARG A 9 -4.83 -24.73 3.99
N LEU A 10 -3.86 -24.04 3.36
CA LEU A 10 -2.99 -23.09 4.05
C LEU A 10 -3.78 -21.89 4.58
N GLN A 11 -4.73 -21.36 3.80
CA GLN A 11 -5.62 -20.28 4.23
C GLN A 11 -6.49 -20.69 5.41
N GLU A 12 -7.09 -21.88 5.36
CA GLU A 12 -7.90 -22.40 6.47
C GLU A 12 -7.06 -22.62 7.73
N TYR A 13 -5.86 -23.19 7.60
CA TYR A 13 -4.95 -23.40 8.71
C TYR A 13 -4.54 -22.08 9.40
N ILE A 14 -4.15 -21.06 8.62
CA ILE A 14 -3.72 -19.76 9.16
C ILE A 14 -4.83 -19.09 9.99
N ARG A 15 -6.10 -19.29 9.64
CA ARG A 15 -7.25 -18.72 10.38
C ARG A 15 -7.37 -19.18 11.83
N PHE A 16 -6.94 -20.40 12.13
CA PHE A 16 -7.11 -21.03 13.45
C PHE A 16 -5.78 -21.37 14.14
N ALA A 17 -4.65 -21.12 13.48
CA ALA A 17 -3.33 -21.43 14.02
C ALA A 17 -2.98 -20.50 15.20
N GLU A 18 -2.28 -21.04 16.19
CA GLU A 18 -1.69 -20.26 17.29
C GLU A 18 -0.70 -19.21 16.75
N ASP A 19 -0.67 -18.02 17.36
CA ASP A 19 0.19 -16.90 16.98
C ASP A 19 1.65 -17.27 16.73
N LYS A 20 2.20 -18.19 17.54
CA LYS A 20 3.60 -18.64 17.40
C LYS A 20 3.85 -19.35 16.06
N LYS A 21 2.86 -20.09 15.57
CA LYS A 21 2.92 -20.85 14.31
C LYS A 21 2.70 -19.91 13.12
N VAL A 22 1.78 -18.95 13.25
CA VAL A 22 1.57 -17.90 12.25
C VAL A 22 2.85 -17.07 12.07
N ARG A 23 3.49 -16.66 13.18
CA ARG A 23 4.77 -15.94 13.14
C ARG A 23 5.87 -16.74 12.45
N ALA A 24 6.02 -18.02 12.79
CA ALA A 24 7.02 -18.87 12.15
C ALA A 24 6.79 -18.98 10.63
N ILE A 25 5.55 -19.16 10.19
CA ILE A 25 5.20 -19.17 8.75
C ILE A 25 5.54 -17.83 8.11
N TYR A 26 5.12 -16.72 8.71
CA TYR A 26 5.41 -15.38 8.20
C TYR A 26 6.92 -15.15 8.03
N THR A 27 7.74 -15.49 9.04
CA THR A 27 9.21 -15.37 8.94
C THR A 27 9.80 -16.18 7.77
N MET A 28 9.20 -17.32 7.41
CA MET A 28 9.68 -18.12 6.27
C MET A 28 9.42 -17.48 4.90
N VAL A 29 8.37 -16.67 4.79
CA VAL A 29 7.93 -16.09 3.51
C VAL A 29 7.96 -14.56 3.50
N GLU A 30 8.41 -13.91 4.57
CA GLU A 30 8.40 -12.45 4.74
C GLU A 30 9.15 -11.74 3.59
N SER A 31 10.29 -12.28 3.16
CA SER A 31 11.05 -11.73 2.02
C SER A 31 10.33 -11.85 0.68
N GLU A 32 9.36 -12.78 0.57
CA GLU A 32 8.54 -13.00 -0.63
C GLU A 32 7.19 -12.28 -0.55
N ILE A 33 6.67 -12.04 0.68
CA ILE A 33 5.48 -11.21 0.96
C ILE A 33 5.78 -9.73 0.75
N LYS A 34 7.06 -9.31 0.72
CA LYS A 34 7.49 -8.02 0.17
C LYS A 34 7.24 -7.98 -1.34
N MET A 35 5.97 -8.01 -1.72
CA MET A 35 5.46 -7.56 -3.00
C MET A 35 5.30 -6.04 -2.92
N ASP A 36 5.82 -5.41 -3.95
CA ASP A 36 5.65 -4.02 -4.36
C ASP A 36 6.57 -3.01 -3.68
N ILE A 37 7.12 -2.14 -4.53
CA ILE A 37 8.01 -1.00 -4.25
C ILE A 37 7.75 -0.46 -2.84
N ASP A 38 8.69 -0.65 -1.93
CA ASP A 38 8.62 -0.03 -0.62
C ASP A 38 8.92 1.46 -0.82
N LEU A 39 7.88 2.25 -1.12
CA LEU A 39 7.98 3.69 -1.32
C LEU A 39 8.52 4.41 -0.08
N TRP A 40 8.52 3.75 1.08
CA TRP A 40 9.13 4.26 2.30
C TRP A 40 10.64 4.07 2.37
N GLU A 41 11.21 3.28 1.46
CA GLU A 41 12.66 3.14 1.24
C GLU A 41 13.13 3.91 -0.04
N ASP A 42 12.21 4.48 -0.82
CA ASP A 42 12.52 5.27 -2.02
C ASP A 42 12.80 6.75 -1.66
N GLU A 43 14.08 7.13 -1.63
CA GLU A 43 14.51 8.49 -1.30
C GLU A 43 13.95 9.55 -2.26
N ASP A 44 13.82 9.26 -3.56
CA ASP A 44 13.32 10.22 -4.54
C ASP A 44 11.83 10.49 -4.31
N PHE A 45 11.06 9.44 -4.01
CA PHE A 45 9.66 9.56 -3.62
C PHE A 45 9.49 10.35 -2.33
N LEU A 46 10.28 10.04 -1.29
CA LEU A 46 10.22 10.75 -0.02
C LEU A 46 10.57 12.24 -0.16
N ASN A 47 11.58 12.56 -0.98
CA ASN A 47 11.98 13.93 -1.27
C ASN A 47 10.87 14.71 -2.01
N GLU A 48 10.20 14.10 -2.99
CA GLU A 48 9.06 14.73 -3.67
C GLU A 48 7.92 15.04 -2.69
N ILE A 49 7.56 14.06 -1.85
CA ILE A 49 6.45 14.21 -0.90
C ILE A 49 6.76 15.29 0.14
N ASN A 50 7.98 15.30 0.70
CA ASN A 50 8.40 16.34 1.63
C ASN A 50 8.33 17.74 1.00
N ALA A 51 8.86 17.89 -0.23
CA ALA A 51 8.80 19.17 -0.93
C ALA A 51 7.36 19.65 -1.19
N ARG A 52 6.43 18.72 -1.49
CA ARG A 52 5.01 19.05 -1.69
C ARG A 52 4.30 19.45 -0.39
N VAL A 53 4.68 18.84 0.73
CA VAL A 53 4.20 19.23 2.07
C VAL A 53 4.70 20.64 2.39
N ASP A 54 5.98 20.92 2.22
CA ASP A 54 6.57 22.25 2.46
C ASP A 54 5.91 23.34 1.60
N ASP A 55 5.66 23.05 0.32
CA ASP A 55 4.96 23.96 -0.59
C ASP A 55 3.51 24.24 -0.13
N TYR A 56 2.84 23.25 0.46
CA TYR A 56 1.49 23.42 1.00
C TYR A 56 1.49 24.20 2.33
N GLU A 57 2.38 23.84 3.26
CA GLU A 57 2.50 24.47 4.58
C GLU A 57 2.96 25.93 4.48
N SER A 58 3.86 26.23 3.54
CA SER A 58 4.28 27.61 3.24
C SER A 58 3.19 28.45 2.56
N GLY A 59 2.10 27.82 2.11
CA GLY A 59 1.04 28.46 1.34
C GLY A 59 1.41 28.79 -0.11
N LYS A 60 2.56 28.32 -0.59
CA LYS A 60 3.01 28.45 -1.99
C LYS A 60 2.06 27.71 -2.94
N VAL A 61 1.54 26.56 -2.52
CA VAL A 61 0.49 25.82 -3.22
C VAL A 61 -0.77 25.78 -2.37
N GLN A 62 -1.89 26.21 -2.96
CA GLN A 62 -3.20 26.14 -2.31
C GLN A 62 -3.98 24.91 -2.75
N GLY A 63 -4.63 24.26 -1.78
CA GLY A 63 -5.60 23.21 -2.07
C GLY A 63 -6.82 23.75 -2.83
N ILE A 64 -7.49 22.86 -3.57
CA ILE A 64 -8.78 23.15 -4.20
C ILE A 64 -9.92 22.54 -3.38
N SER A 65 -11.11 23.14 -3.46
CA SER A 65 -12.28 22.61 -2.78
C SER A 65 -12.70 21.26 -3.34
N TRP A 66 -13.39 20.46 -2.53
CA TRP A 66 -13.89 19.15 -2.95
C TRP A 66 -14.85 19.22 -4.15
N GLU A 67 -15.63 20.30 -4.27
CA GLU A 67 -16.49 20.51 -5.43
C GLU A 67 -15.70 20.80 -6.71
N GLU A 68 -14.60 21.53 -6.61
CA GLU A 68 -13.69 21.76 -7.74
C GLU A 68 -12.99 20.46 -8.17
N VAL A 69 -12.58 19.61 -7.22
CA VAL A 69 -12.04 18.27 -7.51
C VAL A 69 -13.04 17.45 -8.32
N LYS A 70 -14.30 17.34 -7.86
CA LYS A 70 -15.36 16.59 -8.56
C LYS A 70 -15.66 17.16 -9.93
N LYS A 71 -15.63 18.49 -10.09
CA LYS A 71 -15.83 19.16 -11.38
C LYS A 71 -14.73 18.77 -12.36
N ARG A 72 -13.45 18.81 -11.95
CA ARG A 72 -12.32 18.43 -12.81
C ARG A 72 -12.35 16.96 -13.21
N ALA A 73 -12.66 16.06 -12.27
CA ALA A 73 -12.75 14.62 -12.54
C ALA A 73 -13.84 14.28 -13.56
N ARG A 74 -14.96 15.00 -13.56
CA ARG A 74 -16.03 14.84 -14.56
C ARG A 74 -15.61 15.37 -15.93
N ASN A 75 -14.87 16.47 -15.98
CA ASN A 75 -14.43 17.10 -17.23
C ASN A 75 -13.29 16.36 -17.95
N HIS A 76 -12.57 15.46 -17.27
CA HIS A 76 -11.47 14.66 -17.87
C HIS A 76 -11.95 13.32 -18.48
N ARG A 77 -13.25 13.04 -18.48
CA ARG A 77 -13.84 11.95 -19.27
C ARG A 77 -14.22 12.48 -20.65
N SER A 78 -13.25 12.63 -21.56
CA SER A 78 -13.47 12.85 -23.00
C SER A 78 -12.77 11.77 -23.80
#